data_AF-A0A0A2MLI9-F1
#
_entry.id   AF-A0A0A2MLI9-F1
#
_cell.length_a   1.000
_cell.length_b   1.000
_cell.length_c   1.000
_cell.angle_alpha   90.00
_cell.angle_beta   90.00
_cell.angle_gamma   90.00
#
_symmetry.space_group_name_H-M   'P 1'
#
loop_
_entity.id
_entity.type
_entity.pdbx_description
1 polymer ?
#
loop_
_entity_poly.entity_id
_entity_poly.type
_entity_poly.pdbx_seq_one_letter_code
_entity_poly.pdbx_strand_id
1 'polypeptide(L)'
;TFYFDAAAQAANTPLPYIYDNVSTPQTILVEVVNTVTGCINTASFVIAVEQQAIANPVTQATLDTYFDLCDTDGSNDGFTEFDLTQATADIIGTQSPAANYTVTYYETQADALAGTN
;
A
#
# COMPACT_ATOMS: atom_id res chain seq x y z
N THR A 1 16.27 18.16 -18.83
CA THR A 1 15.37 17.36 -19.69
C THR A 1 15.17 16.00 -19.08
N PHE A 2 13.96 15.43 -19.15
CA PHE A 2 13.65 14.12 -18.61
C PHE A 2 13.48 13.09 -19.74
N TYR A 3 13.94 11.86 -19.54
CA TYR A 3 13.84 10.77 -20.52
C TYR A 3 13.35 9.48 -19.87
N PHE A 4 12.62 8.67 -20.65
CA PHE A 4 12.09 7.38 -20.20
C PHE A 4 13.22 6.37 -19.91
N ASP A 5 14.23 6.34 -20.77
CA ASP A 5 15.39 5.47 -20.64
C ASP A 5 16.61 6.07 -21.39
N ALA A 6 17.73 5.33 -21.39
CA ALA A 6 18.95 5.76 -22.05
C ALA A 6 18.85 5.81 -23.59
N ALA A 7 17.97 5.00 -24.19
CA ALA A 7 17.75 5.02 -25.64
C ALA A 7 17.00 6.29 -26.05
N ALA A 8 15.97 6.67 -25.27
CA ALA A 8 15.24 7.91 -25.45
C ALA A 8 16.14 9.14 -25.24
N GLN A 9 17.08 9.08 -24.29
CA GLN A 9 18.10 10.11 -24.13
C GLN A 9 19.01 10.20 -25.36
N ALA A 10 19.57 9.08 -25.82
CA ALA A 10 20.45 9.05 -26.98
C ALA A 10 19.76 9.52 -28.28
N ALA A 11 18.46 9.25 -28.40
CA ALA A 11 17.62 9.70 -29.52
C ALA A 11 17.08 11.14 -29.35
N ASN A 12 17.35 11.80 -28.21
CA ASN A 12 16.81 13.11 -27.84
C ASN A 12 15.27 13.17 -27.95
N THR A 13 14.60 12.15 -27.42
CA THR A 13 13.13 12.06 -27.33
C THR A 13 12.69 12.28 -25.87
N PRO A 14 12.52 13.55 -25.44
CA PRO A 14 12.22 13.87 -24.05
C PRO A 14 10.79 13.50 -23.67
N LEU A 15 10.59 13.26 -22.38
CA LEU A 15 9.25 13.14 -21.79
C LEU A 15 8.50 14.48 -21.85
N PRO A 16 7.17 14.47 -22.01
CA PRO A 16 6.34 15.66 -21.88
C PRO A 16 6.40 16.23 -20.45
N TYR A 17 6.06 17.51 -20.31
CA TYR A 17 6.01 18.18 -18.99
C TYR A 17 5.00 17.53 -18.04
N ILE A 18 3.85 17.12 -18.57
CA ILE A 18 2.87 16.27 -17.88
C ILE A 18 3.10 14.85 -18.39
N TYR A 19 3.58 13.98 -17.51
CA TYR A 19 3.90 12.59 -17.82
C TYR A 19 3.04 11.66 -16.98
N ASP A 20 2.31 10.77 -17.66
CA ASP A 20 1.58 9.69 -17.01
C ASP A 20 2.53 8.50 -16.80
N ASN A 21 2.67 8.10 -15.54
CA ASN A 21 3.51 6.97 -15.17
C ASN A 21 2.92 5.67 -15.74
N VAL A 22 3.69 4.93 -16.54
CA VAL A 22 3.19 3.73 -17.25
C VAL A 22 3.47 2.42 -16.52
N SER A 23 4.38 2.43 -15.54
CA SER A 23 4.70 1.28 -14.70
C SER A 23 5.12 1.72 -13.29
N THR A 24 5.01 0.83 -12.32
CA THR A 24 5.52 1.05 -10.97
C THR A 24 6.34 -0.16 -10.51
N PRO A 25 7.60 0.00 -10.06
CA PRO A 25 8.40 1.24 -10.10
C PRO A 25 8.88 1.59 -11.52
N GLN A 26 9.13 2.87 -11.77
CA GLN A 26 9.69 3.38 -13.03
C GLN A 26 10.86 4.34 -12.78
N THR A 27 12.00 4.08 -13.42
CA THR A 27 13.17 4.97 -13.35
C THR A 27 13.11 6.02 -14.45
N ILE A 28 13.24 7.30 -14.09
CA ILE A 28 13.32 8.42 -15.02
C ILE A 28 14.75 8.97 -15.04
N LEU A 29 15.28 9.22 -16.23
CA LEU A 29 16.58 9.87 -16.41
C LEU A 29 16.42 11.38 -16.48
N VAL A 30 17.37 12.10 -15.88
CA VAL A 30 17.47 13.55 -15.89
C VAL A 30 18.78 13.94 -16.56
N GLU A 31 18.71 14.86 -17.50
CA GLU A 31 19.86 15.49 -18.11
C GLU A 31 19.83 17.00 -17.85
N VAL A 32 20.95 17.54 -17.38
CA VAL A 32 21.12 18.97 -17.16
C VAL A 32 22.27 19.44 -18.04
N VAL A 33 22.00 20.46 -18.85
CA VAL A 33 22.99 21.09 -19.73
C VAL A 33 23.31 22.47 -19.19
N ASN A 34 24.59 22.74 -18.94
CA ASN A 34 25.07 24.09 -18.68
C ASN A 34 25.08 24.86 -20.01
N THR A 35 24.22 25.86 -20.16
CA THR A 35 24.05 26.61 -21.41
C THR A 35 25.21 27.54 -21.74
N VAL A 36 26.14 27.78 -20.80
CA VAL A 36 27.34 28.60 -21.00
C VAL A 36 28.53 27.73 -21.43
N THR A 37 28.73 26.57 -20.79
CA THR A 37 29.90 25.71 -21.04
C THR A 37 29.60 24.53 -21.96
N GLY A 38 28.33 24.19 -22.19
CA GLY A 38 27.89 23.00 -22.91
C GLY A 38 28.08 21.70 -22.14
N CYS A 39 28.56 21.74 -20.90
CA CYS A 39 28.75 20.52 -20.09
C CYS A 39 27.40 19.86 -19.78
N ILE A 40 27.36 18.54 -19.93
CA ILE A 40 26.18 17.72 -19.64
C ILE A 40 26.43 16.93 -18.35
N ASN A 41 25.42 16.87 -17.50
CA ASN A 41 25.39 15.99 -16.34
C ASN A 41 24.09 15.18 -16.35
N THR A 42 24.15 13.94 -15.89
CA THR A 42 23.01 13.03 -15.87
C THR A 42 22.76 12.48 -14.46
N ALA A 43 21.49 12.31 -14.13
CA ALA A 43 21.03 11.69 -12.89
C ALA A 43 19.78 10.84 -13.16
N SER A 44 19.29 10.15 -12.15
CA SER A 44 18.02 9.44 -12.23
C SER A 44 17.26 9.47 -10.91
N PHE A 45 15.95 9.24 -10.99
CA PHE A 45 15.08 9.03 -9.83
C PHE A 45 14.01 7.99 -10.17
N VAL A 46 13.36 7.44 -9.16
CA VAL A 46 12.30 6.44 -9.32
C VAL A 46 10.96 7.07 -8.99
N ILE A 47 9.97 6.86 -9.87
CA ILE A 47 8.56 7.09 -9.60
C ILE A 47 7.98 5.72 -9.21
N ALA A 48 7.51 5.60 -7.98
CA ALA A 48 6.77 4.43 -7.51
C ALA A 48 5.38 4.88 -7.09
N VAL A 49 4.37 4.20 -7.62
CA VAL A 49 2.97 4.32 -7.21
C VAL A 49 2.67 3.10 -6.35
N GLU A 50 2.35 3.34 -5.09
CA GLU A 50 1.89 2.32 -4.16
C GLU A 50 0.36 2.24 -4.20
N GLN A 51 -0.20 1.04 -4.10
CA GLN A 51 -1.64 0.89 -3.98
C GLN A 51 -2.12 1.34 -2.60
N GLN A 52 -3.35 1.86 -2.53
CA GLN A 52 -3.98 2.16 -1.26
C GLN A 52 -4.16 0.88 -0.44
N ALA A 53 -4.10 1.02 0.89
CA ALA A 53 -4.44 -0.06 1.80
C ALA A 53 -5.87 -0.58 1.57
N ILE A 54 -6.03 -1.90 1.57
CA ILE A 54 -7.31 -2.59 1.43
C ILE A 54 -7.54 -3.42 2.70
N ALA A 55 -8.74 -3.33 3.27
CA ALA A 55 -9.18 -4.26 4.30
C ALA A 55 -9.73 -5.52 3.60
N ASN A 56 -8.98 -6.62 3.62
CA ASN A 56 -9.40 -7.86 2.98
C ASN A 56 -10.50 -8.56 3.79
N PRO A 57 -11.44 -9.24 3.13
CA PRO A 57 -12.47 -10.01 3.83
C PRO A 57 -11.83 -11.21 4.55
N VAL A 58 -12.27 -11.46 5.78
CA VAL A 58 -11.88 -12.65 6.55
C VAL A 58 -12.79 -13.82 6.13
N THR A 59 -12.21 -14.98 5.86
CA THR A 59 -12.98 -16.13 5.38
C THR A 59 -13.81 -16.74 6.51
N GLN A 60 -14.94 -17.39 6.18
CA GLN A 60 -15.75 -18.07 7.20
C GLN A 60 -14.94 -19.12 7.97
N ALA A 61 -14.09 -19.90 7.29
CA ALA A 61 -13.26 -20.90 7.96
C ALA A 61 -12.30 -20.27 8.99
N THR A 62 -11.76 -19.10 8.69
CA THR A 62 -10.94 -18.31 9.62
C THR A 62 -11.76 -17.81 10.80
N LEU A 63 -12.96 -17.28 10.55
CA LEU A 63 -13.88 -16.85 11.60
C LEU A 63 -14.25 -18.00 12.53
N ASP A 64 -14.59 -19.17 11.98
CA ASP A 64 -14.90 -20.38 12.75
C ASP A 64 -13.70 -20.83 13.58
N THR A 65 -12.48 -20.65 13.08
CA THR A 65 -11.26 -21.02 13.80
C THR A 65 -10.96 -20.09 14.98
N TYR A 66 -11.19 -18.78 14.83
CA TYR A 66 -10.78 -17.79 15.84
C TYR A 66 -11.90 -17.35 16.78
N PHE A 67 -13.15 -17.42 16.34
CA PHE A 67 -14.28 -16.77 17.00
C PHE A 67 -15.46 -17.70 17.32
N ASP A 68 -15.45 -18.96 16.85
CA ASP A 68 -16.41 -19.97 17.33
C ASP A 68 -15.94 -20.56 18.67
N LEU A 69 -16.21 -19.81 19.74
CA LEU A 69 -15.77 -20.14 21.10
C LEU A 69 -16.94 -20.55 21.98
N CYS A 70 -16.70 -21.54 22.84
CA CYS A 70 -17.65 -21.91 23.89
C CYS A 70 -17.49 -20.97 25.10
N ASP A 71 -18.62 -20.63 25.72
CA ASP A 71 -18.65 -20.02 27.06
C ASP A 71 -18.01 -20.98 28.08
N THR A 72 -16.72 -20.74 28.33
CA THR A 72 -15.86 -21.54 29.20
C THR A 72 -15.03 -20.66 30.15
N ASP A 73 -15.36 -19.37 30.24
CA ASP A 73 -14.61 -18.39 31.02
C ASP A 73 -14.91 -18.43 32.54
N GLY A 74 -15.83 -19.31 32.93
CA GLY A 74 -16.24 -19.52 34.32
C GLY A 74 -17.49 -18.75 34.72
N SER A 75 -18.04 -17.89 33.85
CA SER A 75 -19.35 -17.25 33.97
C SER A 75 -20.33 -17.93 33.03
N ASN A 76 -21.27 -18.73 33.54
CA ASN A 76 -22.30 -19.34 32.69
C ASN A 76 -23.42 -18.33 32.38
N ASP A 77 -23.07 -17.25 31.69
CA ASP A 77 -23.96 -16.17 31.26
C ASP A 77 -24.29 -16.24 29.76
N GLY A 78 -23.69 -17.17 29.03
CA GLY A 78 -23.90 -17.38 27.60
C GLY A 78 -23.07 -16.46 26.71
N PHE A 79 -22.09 -15.75 27.28
CA PHE A 79 -21.17 -14.89 26.55
C PHE A 79 -19.74 -15.40 26.67
N THR A 80 -18.90 -15.00 25.73
CA THR A 80 -17.46 -15.23 25.81
C THR A 80 -16.73 -14.12 25.07
N GLU A 81 -15.56 -13.74 25.56
CA GLU A 81 -14.72 -12.73 24.93
C GLU A 81 -13.81 -13.37 23.88
N PHE A 82 -13.60 -12.67 22.77
CA PHE A 82 -12.65 -13.08 21.73
C PHE A 82 -11.77 -11.90 21.29
N ASP A 83 -10.53 -12.23 20.95
CA ASP A 83 -9.54 -11.25 20.49
C ASP A 83 -9.61 -11.06 18.98
N LEU A 84 -10.18 -9.94 18.55
CA LEU A 84 -10.28 -9.54 17.14
C LEU A 84 -8.91 -9.44 16.44
N THR A 85 -7.82 -9.22 17.18
CA THR A 85 -6.49 -9.09 16.58
C THR A 85 -6.01 -10.37 15.92
N GLN A 86 -6.63 -11.52 16.24
CA GLN A 86 -6.38 -12.80 15.56
C GLN A 86 -6.66 -12.73 14.05
N ALA A 87 -7.62 -11.89 13.62
CA ALA A 87 -7.93 -11.70 12.20
C ALA A 87 -7.01 -10.68 11.48
N THR A 88 -6.09 -10.01 12.20
CA THR A 88 -5.26 -8.91 11.64
C THR A 88 -4.47 -9.37 10.41
N ALA A 89 -3.89 -10.58 10.47
CA ALA A 89 -3.07 -11.11 9.38
C ALA A 89 -3.91 -11.36 8.12
N ASP A 90 -5.12 -11.91 8.27
CA ASP A 90 -6.04 -12.13 7.16
C ASP A 90 -6.58 -10.82 6.57
N ILE A 91 -6.85 -9.82 7.42
CA ILE A 91 -7.29 -8.48 6.98
C ILE A 91 -6.19 -7.79 6.17
N ILE A 92 -4.92 -7.88 6.59
CA ILE A 92 -3.77 -7.37 5.83
C ILE A 92 -3.57 -8.18 4.54
N GLY A 93 -3.77 -9.49 4.59
CA GLY A 93 -3.66 -10.38 3.44
C GLY A 93 -2.24 -10.37 2.85
N THR A 94 -2.13 -10.16 1.54
CA THR A 94 -0.85 -10.18 0.81
C THR A 94 -0.13 -8.83 0.76
N GLN A 95 -0.66 -7.81 1.44
CA GLN A 95 -0.07 -6.48 1.48
C GLN A 95 1.28 -6.50 2.21
N SER A 96 2.31 -5.93 1.57
CA SER A 96 3.70 -6.07 2.02
C SER A 96 4.46 -4.72 1.97
N PRO A 97 5.35 -4.46 2.94
CA PRO A 97 5.52 -5.23 4.18
C PRO A 97 4.33 -5.01 5.12
N ALA A 98 3.85 -6.07 5.77
CA ALA A 98 2.69 -6.03 6.67
C ALA A 98 2.84 -4.98 7.78
N ALA A 99 4.07 -4.71 8.22
CA ALA A 99 4.40 -3.69 9.23
C ALA A 99 4.04 -2.25 8.82
N ASN A 100 3.78 -1.99 7.54
CA ASN A 100 3.34 -0.67 7.07
C ASN A 100 1.84 -0.43 7.26
N TYR A 101 1.08 -1.44 7.71
CA TYR A 101 -0.37 -1.38 7.81
C TYR A 101 -0.79 -1.45 9.28
N THR A 102 -1.75 -0.60 9.65
CA THR A 102 -2.40 -0.62 10.97
C THR A 102 -3.85 -1.01 10.77
N VAL A 103 -4.31 -2.00 11.52
CA VAL A 103 -5.72 -2.45 11.50
C VAL A 103 -6.41 -1.91 12.74
N THR A 104 -7.56 -1.27 12.53
CA THR A 104 -8.46 -0.78 13.59
C THR A 104 -9.82 -1.43 13.42
N TYR A 105 -10.45 -1.79 14.54
CA TYR A 105 -11.71 -2.52 14.58
C TYR A 105 -12.84 -1.60 15.06
N TYR A 106 -14.00 -1.73 14.43
CA TYR A 106 -15.19 -0.93 14.70
C TYR A 106 -16.42 -1.83 14.65
N GLU A 107 -17.44 -1.52 15.44
CA GLU A 107 -18.69 -2.29 15.48
C GLU A 107 -19.50 -2.13 14.18
N THR A 108 -19.50 -0.93 13.60
CA THR A 108 -20.24 -0.64 12.38
C THR A 108 -19.39 0.01 11.29
N GLN A 109 -19.87 -0.07 10.05
CA GLN A 109 -19.26 0.66 8.93
C GLN A 109 -19.33 2.18 9.12
N ALA A 110 -20.40 2.69 9.75
CA ALA A 110 -20.55 4.12 9.99
C ALA A 110 -19.48 4.62 10.97
N ASP A 111 -19.22 3.83 12.02
CA ASP A 111 -18.17 4.08 13.01
C ASP A 111 -16.78 4.04 12.38
N ALA A 112 -16.52 3.05 11.51
CA ALA A 112 -15.26 2.98 10.76
C ALA A 112 -15.05 4.19 9.84
N LEU A 113 -16.11 4.72 9.22
CA LEU A 113 -16.04 5.90 8.37
C LEU A 113 -15.86 7.20 9.17
N ALA A 114 -16.43 7.27 10.38
CA ALA A 114 -16.33 8.41 11.28
C ALA A 114 -15.08 8.39 12.16
N GLY A 115 -14.41 7.24 12.30
CA GLY A 115 -13.31 7.03 13.25
C GLY A 115 -13.77 7.07 14.71
N THR A 116 -14.99 6.60 14.99
CA THR A 116 -15.64 6.61 16.31
C THR A 116 -16.01 5.19 16.77
N ASN A 117 -16.32 5.00 18.06
CA ASN A 117 -16.94 3.80 18.62
C ASN A 117 -18.05 4.24 19.59
#